data_AF-A0A8X8Y0B5-F1
#
_entry.id   AF-A0A8X8Y0B5-F1
#
_cell.length_a   1.000
_cell.length_b   1.000
_cell.length_c   1.000
_cell.angle_alpha   90.00
_cell.angle_beta   90.00
_cell.angle_gamma   90.00
#
_symmetry.space_group_name_H-M   'P 1'
#
loop_
_entity.id
_entity.type
_entity.pdbx_description
1 polymer ?
#
loop_
_entity_poly.entity_id
_entity_poly.type
_entity_poly.pdbx_seq_one_letter_code
_entity_poly.pdbx_strand_id
1 'polypeptide(L)'
;MNCSANAPFTIISNESFNPPRPFFMGQIGFEELVDISLATKTVKVMQSVSPLNCSKDRKLLQLAQPMAAFYVATFSSVYNRLVVVGCQNVVSLLPSNGECNPICAVSSTCEGMNCCQNVIPPRKSEIEFFYSNPNVDSNASLTMCL
;
A
#
# COMPACT_ATOMS: atom_id res chain seq x y z
N MET A 1 5.33 23.19 -15.89
CA MET A 1 4.00 23.41 -16.51
C MET A 1 3.03 22.42 -15.89
N ASN A 2 1.85 22.87 -15.46
CA ASN A 2 0.84 22.03 -14.82
C ASN A 2 -0.27 21.73 -15.84
N CYS A 3 -0.57 20.45 -16.08
CA CYS A 3 -1.64 20.02 -16.96
C CYS A 3 -2.57 19.09 -16.18
N SER A 4 -3.88 19.36 -16.22
CA SER A 4 -4.86 18.57 -15.47
C SER A 4 -6.23 18.65 -16.14
N ALA A 5 -6.97 17.55 -16.17
CA ALA A 5 -8.39 17.57 -16.49
C ALA A 5 -9.23 18.19 -15.35
N ASN A 6 -8.77 18.03 -14.09
CA ASN A 6 -9.30 18.64 -12.88
C ASN A 6 -8.16 18.78 -11.84
N ALA A 7 -8.29 19.72 -10.90
CA ALA A 7 -7.28 20.01 -9.86
C ALA A 7 -6.66 18.77 -9.16
N PRO A 8 -7.42 17.75 -8.71
CA PRO A 8 -6.85 16.55 -8.08
C PRO A 8 -6.06 15.61 -9.02
N PHE A 9 -6.18 15.78 -10.34
CA PHE A 9 -5.36 15.06 -11.33
C PHE A 9 -4.24 15.94 -11.89
N THR A 10 -3.86 17.00 -11.16
CA THR A 10 -2.72 17.82 -11.57
C THR A 10 -1.45 17.00 -11.49
N ILE A 11 -0.88 16.75 -12.66
CA ILE A 11 0.43 16.11 -12.77
C ILE A 11 1.47 17.21 -12.75
N ILE A 12 2.43 17.08 -11.84
CA ILE A 12 3.58 17.96 -11.73
C ILE A 12 4.83 17.15 -12.07
N SER A 13 5.72 17.74 -12.87
CA SER A 13 7.05 17.18 -13.07
C SER A 13 7.96 17.65 -11.94
N ASN A 14 8.50 16.70 -11.17
CA ASN A 14 9.52 16.99 -10.18
C ASN A 14 10.89 16.96 -10.86
N GLU A 15 11.44 18.15 -11.09
CA GLU A 15 12.71 18.40 -11.78
C GLU A 15 13.94 18.13 -10.90
N SER A 16 13.76 17.82 -9.61
CA SER A 16 14.88 17.41 -8.73
C SER A 16 15.43 16.02 -9.07
N PHE A 17 14.68 15.20 -9.80
CA PHE A 17 15.14 13.90 -10.31
C PHE A 17 15.75 14.04 -11.71
N ASN A 18 16.68 13.14 -12.04
CA ASN A 18 17.25 13.02 -13.39
C ASN A 18 17.06 11.59 -13.94
N PRO A 19 16.18 11.37 -14.93
CA PRO A 19 15.31 12.36 -15.58
C PRO A 19 14.18 12.86 -14.65
N PRO A 20 13.55 14.02 -14.95
CA PRO A 20 12.41 14.52 -14.19
C PRO A 20 11.28 13.48 -14.10
N ARG A 21 10.67 13.35 -12.92
CA ARG A 21 9.65 12.33 -12.64
C ARG A 21 8.27 12.95 -12.43
N PRO A 22 7.18 12.38 -12.96
CA PRO A 22 5.84 12.92 -12.76
C PRO A 22 5.24 12.49 -11.42
N PHE A 23 4.47 13.38 -10.79
CA PHE A 23 3.78 13.15 -9.52
C PHE A 23 2.34 13.68 -9.59
N PHE A 24 1.40 13.00 -8.93
CA PHE A 24 0.09 13.61 -8.63
C PHE A 24 0.20 14.56 -7.46
N MET A 25 -0.33 15.78 -7.63
CA MET A 25 -0.50 16.72 -6.53
C MET A 25 -1.91 16.58 -5.94
N GLY A 26 -2.00 15.93 -4.78
CA GLY A 26 -3.23 15.86 -3.97
C GLY A 26 -3.15 16.78 -2.75
N GLN A 27 -4.27 16.98 -2.05
CA GLN A 27 -4.29 17.81 -0.82
C GLN A 27 -3.46 17.23 0.34
N ILE A 28 -3.13 15.94 0.29
CA ILE A 28 -2.52 15.20 1.40
C ILE A 28 -1.21 14.51 1.03
N GLY A 29 -0.64 14.77 -0.15
CA GLY A 29 0.68 14.24 -0.52
C GLY A 29 0.98 14.22 -2.02
N PHE A 30 2.17 13.67 -2.33
CA PHE A 30 2.68 13.45 -3.68
C PHE A 30 2.91 11.95 -3.89
N GLU A 31 2.25 11.38 -4.90
CA GLU A 31 2.45 9.99 -5.31
C GLU A 31 3.14 9.99 -6.67
N GLU A 32 4.27 9.28 -6.82
CA GLU A 32 4.98 9.20 -8.10
C GLU A 32 4.09 8.47 -9.11
N LEU A 33 3.89 9.08 -10.27
CA LEU A 33 3.14 8.50 -11.35
C LEU A 33 4.05 7.58 -12.17
N VAL A 34 3.71 6.30 -12.23
CA VAL A 34 4.49 5.29 -12.95
C VAL A 34 3.95 5.09 -14.36
N ASP A 35 2.63 5.10 -14.54
CA ASP A 35 2.00 4.78 -15.82
C ASP A 35 0.56 5.35 -15.91
N ILE A 36 0.17 5.77 -17.12
CA ILE A 36 -1.21 6.14 -17.47
C ILE A 36 -1.60 5.39 -18.73
N SER A 37 -2.70 4.64 -18.66
CA SER A 37 -3.30 4.01 -19.83
C SER A 37 -4.74 4.47 -20.01
N LEU A 38 -4.96 5.20 -21.10
CA LEU A 38 -6.30 5.63 -21.51
C LEU A 38 -7.14 4.45 -22.05
N ALA A 39 -6.49 3.44 -22.64
CA ALA A 39 -7.16 2.25 -23.19
C ALA A 39 -7.79 1.39 -22.10
N THR A 40 -7.06 1.16 -21.01
CA THR A 40 -7.54 0.37 -19.86
C THR A 40 -8.18 1.23 -18.77
N LYS A 41 -8.16 2.55 -18.91
CA LYS A 41 -8.65 3.53 -17.92
C LYS A 41 -7.99 3.31 -16.54
N THR A 42 -6.68 3.09 -16.55
CA THR A 42 -5.90 2.80 -15.34
C THR A 42 -4.77 3.79 -15.15
N VAL A 43 -4.48 4.06 -13.90
CA VAL A 43 -3.35 4.87 -13.45
C VAL A 43 -2.55 4.02 -12.47
N LYS A 44 -1.23 3.98 -12.63
CA LYS A 44 -0.32 3.31 -11.68
C LYS A 44 0.51 4.34 -10.96
N VAL A 45 0.53 4.26 -9.64
CA VAL A 45 1.28 5.16 -8.76
C VAL A 45 2.21 4.34 -7.87
N MET A 46 3.36 4.92 -7.52
CA MET A 46 4.27 4.33 -6.54
C MET A 46 3.87 4.78 -5.15
N GLN A 47 3.22 3.89 -4.40
CA GLN A 47 2.82 4.17 -3.02
C GLN A 47 3.97 3.99 -2.05
N SER A 48 4.02 4.89 -1.08
CA SER A 48 4.95 4.76 0.05
C SER A 48 4.59 3.53 0.89
N VAL A 49 5.62 2.76 1.26
CA VAL A 49 5.46 1.65 2.22
C VAL A 49 5.14 2.24 3.58
N SER A 50 4.01 1.84 4.16
CA SER A 50 3.66 2.26 5.52
C SER A 50 4.35 1.34 6.53
N PRO A 51 5.26 1.85 7.37
CA PRO A 51 5.88 1.03 8.40
C PRO A 51 4.81 0.56 9.40
N LEU A 52 4.82 -0.73 9.70
CA LEU A 52 3.90 -1.32 10.66
C LEU A 52 4.55 -1.31 12.05
N ASN A 53 4.13 -0.38 12.93
CA ASN A 53 4.51 -0.49 14.34
C ASN A 53 3.74 -1.67 14.95
N CYS A 54 4.50 -2.66 15.44
CA CYS A 54 4.09 -4.01 15.80
C CYS A 54 3.28 -4.08 17.10
N SER A 55 2.17 -3.34 17.15
CA SER A 55 1.21 -3.41 18.26
C SER A 55 0.27 -4.61 18.07
N LYS A 56 -0.27 -5.13 19.19
CA LYS A 56 -1.41 -6.06 19.19
C LYS A 56 -2.74 -5.36 18.85
N ASP A 57 -2.72 -4.04 18.70
CA ASP A 57 -3.91 -3.24 18.41
C ASP A 57 -4.35 -3.34 16.96
N ARG A 58 -5.67 -3.26 16.75
CA ARG A 58 -6.26 -3.09 15.41
C ARG A 58 -5.81 -1.76 14.82
N LYS A 59 -5.29 -1.80 13.60
CA LYS A 59 -4.88 -0.59 12.87
C LYS A 59 -5.58 -0.51 11.53
N LEU A 60 -6.49 0.45 11.43
CA LEU A 60 -7.00 0.89 10.14
C LEU A 60 -5.88 1.66 9.43
N LEU A 61 -5.24 1.04 8.43
CA LEU A 61 -4.35 1.76 7.54
C LEU A 61 -5.09 2.08 6.25
N GLN A 62 -5.51 3.33 6.11
CA GLN A 62 -6.07 3.82 4.86
C GLN A 62 -4.96 4.02 3.83
N LEU A 63 -4.51 2.94 3.20
CA LEU A 63 -3.68 3.01 2.00
C LEU A 63 -4.48 3.74 0.91
N ALA A 64 -3.84 4.69 0.22
CA ALA A 64 -4.40 5.48 -0.89
C ALA A 64 -5.37 6.64 -0.57
N GLN A 65 -5.33 7.27 0.61
CA GLN A 65 -6.16 8.45 0.88
C GLN A 65 -6.14 9.56 -0.21
N PRO A 66 -5.03 9.88 -0.94
CA PRO A 66 -5.05 11.01 -1.85
C PRO A 66 -6.05 10.84 -3.02
N MET A 67 -6.27 9.59 -3.45
CA MET A 67 -7.12 9.29 -4.61
C MET A 67 -8.54 8.86 -4.20
N ALA A 68 -8.68 8.20 -3.05
CA ALA A 68 -9.97 7.69 -2.55
C ALA A 68 -10.88 8.80 -1.99
N ALA A 69 -10.33 9.85 -1.41
CA ALA A 69 -11.12 10.93 -0.79
C ALA A 69 -11.81 11.84 -1.83
N PHE A 70 -11.23 11.99 -3.03
CA PHE A 70 -11.75 12.87 -4.07
C PHE A 70 -12.58 12.14 -5.13
N TYR A 71 -12.39 10.83 -5.29
CA TYR A 71 -13.08 10.05 -6.32
C TYR A 71 -13.39 8.64 -5.85
N VAL A 72 -14.39 8.03 -6.50
CA VAL A 72 -14.72 6.59 -6.41
C VAL A 72 -13.65 5.75 -7.14
N ALA A 73 -12.38 6.01 -6.86
CA ALA A 73 -11.28 5.17 -7.29
C ALA A 73 -11.21 3.94 -6.37
N THR A 74 -11.04 2.77 -6.96
CA THR A 74 -10.94 1.52 -6.21
C THR A 74 -9.67 0.78 -6.62
N PHE A 75 -9.09 0.05 -5.68
CA PHE A 75 -7.97 -0.83 -5.97
C PHE A 75 -8.38 -1.87 -7.00
N SER A 76 -7.58 -2.01 -8.06
CA SER A 76 -7.75 -3.11 -8.99
C SER A 76 -7.30 -4.41 -8.31
N SER A 77 -8.21 -5.34 -8.13
CA SER A 77 -7.91 -6.69 -7.61
C SER A 77 -7.07 -7.55 -8.56
N VAL A 78 -6.85 -7.08 -9.80
CA VAL A 78 -6.00 -7.73 -10.81
C VAL A 78 -4.56 -7.24 -10.72
N TYR A 79 -4.38 -5.91 -10.59
CA TYR A 79 -3.06 -5.29 -10.62
C TYR A 79 -2.46 -5.02 -9.25
N ASN A 80 -3.26 -5.01 -8.18
CA ASN A 80 -2.79 -4.73 -6.83
C ASN A 80 -2.88 -5.97 -5.96
N ARG A 81 -1.84 -6.16 -5.15
CA ARG A 81 -1.77 -7.14 -4.07
C ARG A 81 -1.41 -6.40 -2.79
N LEU A 82 -1.97 -6.83 -1.67
CA LEU A 82 -1.38 -6.49 -0.38
C LEU A 82 -0.11 -7.32 -0.27
N VAL A 83 1.03 -6.69 0.03
CA VAL A 83 2.29 -7.39 0.30
C VAL A 83 2.72 -7.05 1.72
N VAL A 84 3.00 -8.08 2.50
CA VAL A 84 3.56 -7.96 3.85
C VAL A 84 4.97 -8.50 3.79
N VAL A 85 5.96 -7.66 4.10
CA VAL A 85 7.37 -8.02 4.15
C VAL A 85 7.78 -8.25 5.61
N GLY A 86 8.71 -9.18 5.82
CA GLY A 86 9.12 -9.67 7.13
C GLY A 86 8.51 -11.04 7.46
N CYS A 87 8.84 -11.58 8.63
CA CYS A 87 8.28 -12.83 9.14
C CYS A 87 7.84 -12.67 10.60
N GLN A 88 7.15 -13.68 11.15
CA GLN A 88 6.57 -13.65 12.51
C GLN A 88 5.44 -12.63 12.68
N ASN A 89 4.75 -12.29 11.60
CA ASN A 89 3.67 -11.32 11.60
C ASN A 89 2.45 -11.94 10.95
N VAL A 90 1.27 -11.70 11.48
CA VAL A 90 0.00 -12.10 10.88
C VAL A 90 -0.75 -10.84 10.51
N VAL A 91 -1.08 -10.70 9.23
CA VAL A 91 -1.91 -9.61 8.73
C VAL A 91 -3.22 -10.17 8.20
N SER A 92 -4.33 -9.78 8.80
CA SER A 92 -5.67 -10.23 8.40
C SER A 92 -6.44 -9.09 7.76
N LEU A 93 -6.91 -9.27 6.52
CA LEU A 93 -7.69 -8.26 5.79
C LEU A 93 -9.17 -8.29 6.19
N LEU A 94 -9.79 -7.10 6.33
CA LEU A 94 -11.21 -6.97 6.64
C LEU A 94 -12.06 -6.50 5.44
N PRO A 95 -13.29 -7.03 5.27
CA PRO A 95 -13.80 -8.25 5.90
C PRO A 95 -12.98 -9.48 5.46
N SER A 96 -12.97 -10.55 6.27
CA SER A 96 -12.08 -11.74 6.25
C SER A 96 -11.77 -12.36 4.88
N ASN A 97 -11.07 -11.64 4.02
CA ASN A 97 -10.73 -12.05 2.65
C ASN A 97 -9.36 -12.73 2.57
N GLY A 98 -8.76 -12.99 3.73
CA GLY A 98 -7.59 -13.84 3.90
C GLY A 98 -6.60 -13.26 4.90
N GLU A 99 -5.69 -14.12 5.31
CA GLU A 99 -4.59 -13.80 6.23
C GLU A 99 -3.26 -13.97 5.51
N CYS A 100 -2.30 -13.15 5.90
CA CYS A 100 -0.95 -13.12 5.40
C CYS A 100 -0.02 -13.42 6.58
N ASN A 101 0.52 -14.64 6.63
CA ASN A 101 1.39 -15.11 7.72
C ASN A 101 2.70 -15.67 7.13
N PRO A 102 3.71 -14.81 6.89
CA PRO A 102 4.98 -15.22 6.34
C PRO A 102 5.86 -15.95 7.37
N ILE A 103 6.40 -17.09 6.95
CA ILE A 103 7.31 -17.93 7.72
C ILE A 103 8.74 -17.37 7.60
N CYS A 104 9.52 -17.44 8.67
CA CYS A 104 10.92 -17.04 8.63
C CYS A 104 11.75 -18.08 7.86
N ALA A 105 12.13 -17.73 6.63
CA ALA A 105 12.97 -18.55 5.78
C ALA A 105 13.59 -17.69 4.68
N VAL A 106 14.78 -18.06 4.22
CA VAL A 106 15.45 -17.34 3.12
C VAL A 106 14.74 -17.69 1.81
N SER A 107 14.25 -16.66 1.12
CA SER A 107 13.63 -16.79 -0.20
C SER A 107 13.98 -15.58 -1.07
N SER A 108 14.08 -15.82 -2.36
CA SER A 108 14.17 -14.75 -3.38
C SER A 108 12.80 -14.34 -3.92
N THR A 109 11.73 -15.07 -3.58
CA THR A 109 10.36 -14.83 -4.06
C THR A 109 9.39 -14.60 -2.90
N CYS A 110 8.34 -13.83 -3.16
CA CYS A 110 7.34 -13.46 -2.16
C CYS A 110 6.16 -14.42 -2.11
N GLU A 111 6.42 -15.64 -1.65
CA GLU A 111 5.48 -16.77 -1.69
C GLU A 111 5.28 -17.40 -0.31
N GLY A 112 5.23 -16.58 0.74
CA GLY A 112 4.98 -17.03 2.12
C GLY A 112 6.23 -17.21 2.99
N MET A 113 7.42 -17.00 2.43
CA MET A 113 8.70 -17.01 3.15
C MET A 113 9.28 -15.59 3.21
N ASN A 114 9.51 -15.05 4.40
CA ASN A 114 9.93 -13.66 4.67
C ASN A 114 9.07 -12.55 4.05
N CYS A 115 8.04 -12.90 3.29
CA CYS A 115 6.94 -12.03 2.91
C CYS A 115 5.79 -12.88 2.38
N CYS A 116 4.61 -12.30 2.36
CA CYS A 116 3.41 -12.92 1.80
C CYS A 116 2.61 -11.88 1.03
N GLN A 117 1.78 -12.36 0.12
CA GLN A 117 0.92 -11.51 -0.69
C GLN A 117 -0.53 -11.99 -0.60
N ASN A 118 -1.48 -11.05 -0.62
CA ASN A 118 -2.89 -11.34 -0.63
C ASN A 118 -3.65 -10.49 -1.65
N VAL A 119 -4.77 -11.01 -2.14
CA VAL A 119 -5.65 -10.30 -3.06
C VAL A 119 -6.36 -9.20 -2.30
N ILE A 120 -6.33 -7.97 -2.82
CA ILE A 120 -7.16 -6.91 -2.27
C ILE A 120 -8.60 -7.16 -2.76
N PRO A 121 -9.60 -7.14 -1.86
CA PRO A 121 -10.98 -7.37 -2.25
C PRO A 121 -11.42 -6.35 -3.32
N PRO A 122 -12.23 -6.76 -4.32
CA PRO A 122 -12.68 -5.86 -5.37
C PRO A 122 -13.40 -4.64 -4.81
N ARG A 123 -13.27 -3.50 -5.51
CA ARG A 123 -14.02 -2.26 -5.22
C ARG A 123 -13.75 -1.63 -3.85
N LYS A 124 -12.62 -1.95 -3.24
CA LYS A 124 -12.15 -1.26 -2.03
C LYS A 124 -11.44 0.03 -2.42
N SER A 125 -11.87 1.15 -1.84
CA SER A 125 -11.15 2.42 -1.86
C SER A 125 -10.22 2.57 -0.66
N GLU A 126 -10.51 1.82 0.40
CA GLU A 126 -9.74 1.73 1.64
C GLU A 126 -9.60 0.26 2.05
N ILE A 127 -8.48 -0.07 2.68
CA ILE A 127 -8.19 -1.42 3.14
C ILE A 127 -8.03 -1.38 4.64
N GLU A 128 -8.90 -2.07 5.36
CA GLU A 128 -8.72 -2.28 6.79
C GLU A 128 -7.99 -3.60 7.01
N PHE A 129 -7.01 -3.62 7.91
CA PHE A 129 -6.36 -4.85 8.31
C PHE A 129 -6.05 -4.89 9.81
N PHE A 130 -5.82 -6.10 10.28
CA PHE A 130 -5.29 -6.37 11.60
C PHE A 130 -3.84 -6.82 11.47
N TYR A 131 -2.99 -6.40 12.39
CA TYR A 131 -1.63 -6.89 12.51
C TYR A 131 -1.46 -7.52 13.89
N SER A 132 -0.83 -8.68 13.93
CA SER A 132 -0.30 -9.23 15.18
C SER A 132 1.07 -9.83 14.95
N ASN A 133 1.93 -9.77 15.96
CA ASN A 133 3.09 -10.61 16.02
C ASN A 133 2.86 -11.62 17.16
N PRO A 134 2.64 -12.91 16.85
CA PRO A 134 2.37 -13.93 17.88
C PRO A 134 3.54 -14.14 18.84
N ASN A 135 4.74 -13.69 18.49
CA ASN A 135 5.97 -13.85 19.28
C ASN A 135 6.33 -12.62 20.13
N VAL A 136 5.54 -11.53 20.10
CA VAL A 136 5.78 -10.36 20.96
C VAL A 136 5.32 -10.68 22.39
N ASP A 137 6.32 -10.89 23.25
CA ASP A 137 6.18 -10.86 24.71
C ASP A 137 5.53 -9.55 25.15
N SER A 138 4.54 -9.63 26.02
CA SER A 138 3.74 -8.50 26.52
C SER A 138 4.55 -7.39 27.25
N ASN A 139 5.87 -7.56 27.38
CA ASN A 139 6.79 -6.66 28.08
C ASN A 139 7.89 -6.06 27.18
N ALA A 140 7.92 -6.35 25.87
CA ALA A 140 8.95 -5.81 24.98
C ALA A 140 8.50 -4.46 24.39
N SER A 141 9.26 -3.41 24.70
CA SER A 141 9.12 -2.07 24.14
C SER A 141 8.97 -2.09 22.62
N LEU A 142 8.05 -1.27 22.10
CA LEU A 142 7.69 -1.08 20.69
C LEU A 142 8.91 -1.12 19.77
N THR A 143 9.19 -2.29 19.19
CA THR A 143 10.27 -2.47 18.23
C THR A 143 9.68 -2.34 16.83
N MET A 144 10.26 -1.49 15.98
CA MET A 144 9.91 -1.43 14.55
C MET A 144 10.25 -2.78 13.90
N CYS A 145 9.28 -3.40 13.23
CA CYS A 145 9.55 -4.55 12.37
C CYS A 145 9.85 -4.01 10.96
N LEU A 146 11.04 -4.33 10.45
CA LEU A 146 11.50 -4.00 9.10
C LEU A 146 11.11 -5.11 8.11
#